data_AF-A0A7C4UMS1-F1
#
_entry.id   AF-A0A7C4UMS1-F1
#
_cell.length_a   1.000
_cell.length_b   1.000
_cell.length_c   1.000
_cell.angle_alpha   90.00
_cell.angle_beta   90.00
_cell.angle_gamma   90.00
#
_symmetry.space_group_name_H-M   'P 1'
#
loop_
_entity.id
_entity.type
_entity.pdbx_description
1 polymer ?
#
loop_
_entity_poly.entity_id
_entity_poly.type
_entity_poly.pdbx_seq_one_letter_code
_entity_poly.pdbx_strand_id
1 'polypeptide(L)'
;MGVRNRLGPMTGDRIFRFFISCSSFLMIFILFAIFATLSYFSFPAIKKVGLSVLLRKTWNPQAGEFGILPFIVGTLLTSFLAISLTIPLSLSIALVLSEYLRDSKIAAFLKGGIELLAGIPSVVYGLWGLTYLVPVVREVAILLNKTPYGVGVLTSVLVLVVMIVPYFV
;
A
#
# COMPACT_ATOMS: atom_id res chain seq x y z
N MET A 1 -47.13 -31.09 -3.89
CA MET A 1 -46.88 -30.96 -5.34
C MET A 1 -45.43 -30.51 -5.52
N GLY A 2 -44.58 -31.39 -6.03
CA GLY A 2 -43.13 -31.16 -6.13
C GLY A 2 -42.73 -30.56 -7.48
N VAL A 3 -42.01 -29.44 -7.45
CA VAL A 3 -41.27 -28.93 -8.60
C VAL A 3 -39.81 -29.37 -8.44
N ARG A 4 -39.48 -30.54 -8.99
CA ARG A 4 -38.08 -30.95 -9.19
C ARG A 4 -37.53 -30.12 -10.34
N ASN A 5 -36.78 -29.06 -10.04
CA ASN A 5 -35.93 -28.39 -11.03
C ASN A 5 -34.84 -29.34 -11.49
N ARG A 6 -35.11 -30.07 -12.57
CA ARG A 6 -34.12 -30.82 -13.36
C ARG A 6 -33.57 -29.90 -14.44
N LEU A 7 -32.60 -29.07 -14.10
CA LEU A 7 -31.68 -28.53 -15.09
C LEU A 7 -30.34 -29.22 -14.82
N GLY A 8 -30.01 -30.24 -15.61
CA GLY A 8 -28.65 -30.76 -15.64
C GLY A 8 -27.68 -29.63 -16.01
N PRO A 9 -26.40 -29.68 -15.60
CA PRO A 9 -25.46 -28.60 -15.86
C PRO A 9 -25.43 -28.33 -17.36
N MET A 10 -25.88 -27.14 -17.76
CA MET A 10 -25.83 -26.73 -19.16
C MET A 10 -24.37 -26.74 -19.60
N THR A 11 -24.07 -27.15 -20.83
CA THR A 11 -22.68 -27.26 -21.33
C THR A 11 -21.90 -25.96 -21.12
N GLY A 12 -22.58 -24.80 -21.19
CA GLY A 12 -22.02 -23.48 -20.89
C GLY A 12 -21.52 -23.32 -19.45
N ASP A 13 -22.25 -23.81 -18.43
CA ASP A 13 -21.83 -23.73 -17.03
C ASP A 13 -20.57 -24.55 -16.77
N ARG A 14 -20.44 -25.70 -17.46
CA ARG A 14 -19.26 -26.55 -17.34
C ARG A 14 -18.03 -25.90 -17.95
N ILE A 15 -18.17 -25.26 -19.12
CA ILE A 15 -17.10 -24.50 -19.78
C ILE A 15 -16.69 -23.31 -18.92
N PHE A 16 -17.66 -22.54 -18.43
CA PHE A 16 -17.41 -21.37 -17.58
C PHE A 16 -16.69 -21.75 -16.28
N ARG A 17 -17.16 -22.81 -15.59
CA ARG A 17 -16.49 -23.33 -14.39
C ARG A 17 -15.08 -23.82 -14.67
N PHE A 18 -14.85 -24.44 -15.84
CA PHE A 18 -13.51 -24.87 -16.24
C PHE A 18 -12.56 -23.67 -16.41
N PHE A 19 -12.98 -22.61 -17.11
CA PHE A 19 -12.17 -21.39 -17.26
C PHE A 19 -11.85 -20.72 -15.94
N ILE A 20 -12.83 -20.56 -15.04
CA ILE A 20 -12.58 -20.00 -13.71
C ILE A 20 -11.62 -20.89 -12.92
N SER A 21 -11.82 -22.20 -12.93
CA SER A 21 -10.96 -23.13 -12.21
C SER A 21 -9.52 -23.08 -12.74
N CYS A 22 -9.33 -23.07 -14.05
CA CYS A 22 -8.01 -22.89 -14.68
C CYS A 22 -7.37 -21.55 -14.31
N SER A 23 -8.14 -20.46 -14.32
CA SER A 23 -7.65 -19.13 -13.92
C SER A 23 -7.20 -19.11 -12.46
N SER A 24 -7.98 -19.71 -11.55
CA SER A 24 -7.61 -19.84 -10.14
C SER A 24 -6.34 -20.70 -9.95
N PHE A 25 -6.23 -21.83 -10.65
CA PHE A 25 -5.02 -22.65 -10.61
C PHE A 25 -3.81 -21.92 -11.19
N LEU A 26 -3.99 -21.18 -12.28
CA LEU A 26 -2.93 -20.36 -12.89
C LEU A 26 -2.45 -19.27 -11.92
N MET A 27 -3.37 -18.61 -11.20
CA MET A 27 -3.02 -17.60 -10.20
C MET A 27 -2.17 -18.20 -9.07
N ILE A 28 -2.59 -19.36 -8.54
CA ILE A 28 -1.84 -20.08 -7.50
C ILE A 28 -0.46 -20.51 -8.04
N PHE A 29 -0.41 -21.01 -9.26
CA PHE A 29 0.84 -21.40 -9.93
C PHE A 29 1.80 -20.21 -10.07
N ILE A 30 1.29 -19.05 -10.52
CA ILE A 30 2.10 -17.83 -10.65
C ILE A 30 2.62 -17.38 -9.27
N LEU A 31 1.79 -17.37 -8.24
CA LEU A 31 2.22 -17.03 -6.87
C LEU A 31 3.33 -17.97 -6.39
N PHE A 32 3.18 -19.27 -6.62
CA PHE A 32 4.22 -20.26 -6.29
C PHE A 32 5.50 -20.03 -7.10
N ALA A 33 5.39 -19.75 -8.40
CA ALA A 33 6.53 -19.46 -9.26
C ALA A 33 7.29 -18.20 -8.80
N ILE A 34 6.57 -17.14 -8.42
CA ILE A 34 7.16 -15.92 -7.84
C ILE A 34 7.90 -16.27 -6.55
N PHE A 35 7.26 -16.98 -5.63
CA PHE A 35 7.86 -17.40 -4.36
C PHE A 35 9.13 -18.26 -4.57
N ALA A 36 9.07 -19.25 -5.45
CA ALA A 36 10.18 -20.13 -5.77
C ALA A 36 11.35 -19.34 -6.38
N THR A 37 11.05 -18.42 -7.31
CA THR A 37 12.04 -17.57 -7.97
C THR A 37 12.72 -16.62 -6.97
N LEU A 38 11.94 -15.93 -6.13
CA LEU A 38 12.48 -15.05 -5.09
C LEU A 38 13.36 -15.83 -4.11
N SER A 39 12.94 -17.03 -3.71
CA SER A 39 13.70 -17.88 -2.78
C SER A 39 15.02 -18.32 -3.41
N TYR A 40 15.02 -18.74 -4.67
CA TYR A 40 16.20 -19.16 -5.40
C TYR A 40 17.22 -18.02 -5.54
N PHE A 41 16.79 -16.81 -5.92
CA PHE A 41 17.67 -15.66 -6.06
C PHE A 41 18.14 -15.07 -4.72
N SER A 42 17.35 -15.20 -3.65
CA SER A 42 17.71 -14.68 -2.32
C SER A 42 18.71 -15.57 -1.59
N PHE A 43 18.71 -16.89 -1.86
CA PHE A 43 19.52 -17.86 -1.12
C PHE A 43 21.04 -17.61 -1.16
N PRO A 44 21.67 -17.27 -2.31
CA PRO A 44 23.09 -16.91 -2.36
C PRO A 44 23.43 -15.66 -1.53
N ALA A 45 22.53 -14.67 -1.49
CA ALA A 45 22.73 -13.46 -0.71
C ALA A 45 22.68 -13.76 0.80
N ILE A 46 21.71 -14.56 1.23
CA ILE A 46 21.59 -15.01 2.63
C ILE A 46 22.81 -15.84 3.04
N LYS A 47 23.32 -16.72 2.17
CA LYS A 47 24.54 -17.50 2.45
C LYS A 47 25.78 -16.63 2.66
N LYS A 48 25.94 -15.55 1.89
CA LYS A 48 27.11 -14.66 2.00
C LYS A 48 27.10 -13.82 3.27
N VAL A 49 25.93 -13.33 3.69
CA VAL A 49 25.83 -12.34 4.78
C VAL A 49 25.27 -12.93 6.09
N GLY A 50 24.64 -14.09 6.01
CA GLY A 50 24.05 -14.81 7.14
C GLY A 50 22.76 -14.19 7.67
N LEU A 51 22.13 -14.86 8.65
CA LEU A 51 20.90 -14.37 9.30
C LEU A 51 21.12 -13.12 10.16
N SER A 52 22.38 -12.78 10.48
CA SER A 52 22.71 -11.58 11.25
C SER A 52 22.29 -10.27 10.56
N VAL A 53 22.07 -10.29 9.24
CA VAL A 53 21.54 -9.17 8.44
C VAL A 53 20.23 -8.61 8.97
N LEU A 54 19.39 -9.47 9.54
CA LEU A 54 18.09 -9.08 10.09
C LEU A 54 18.22 -8.08 11.25
N LEU A 55 19.31 -8.16 12.00
CA LEU A 55 19.56 -7.34 13.20
C LEU A 55 20.57 -6.21 12.94
N ARG A 56 21.29 -6.25 11.82
CA ARG A 56 22.27 -5.22 11.46
C ARG A 56 21.56 -3.94 10.99
N LYS A 57 22.11 -2.80 11.41
CA LYS A 57 21.62 -1.46 11.07
C LYS A 57 22.38 -0.82 9.91
N THR A 58 23.62 -1.22 9.69
CA THR A 58 24.49 -0.59 8.67
C THR A 58 24.19 -1.16 7.29
N TRP A 59 23.92 -0.27 6.35
CA TRP A 59 23.81 -0.59 4.93
C TRP A 59 24.98 0.09 4.21
N ASN A 60 26.06 -0.66 3.98
CA ASN A 60 27.24 -0.21 3.27
C ASN A 60 27.67 -1.26 2.22
N PRO A 61 27.12 -1.17 0.98
CA PRO A 61 27.47 -2.09 -0.10
C PRO A 61 28.95 -2.08 -0.48
N GLN A 62 29.65 -0.95 -0.30
CA GLN A 62 31.07 -0.82 -0.63
C GLN A 62 31.95 -1.64 0.32
N ALA A 63 31.54 -1.74 1.59
CA ALA A 63 32.21 -2.56 2.60
C ALA A 63 31.64 -3.99 2.69
N GLY A 64 30.67 -4.36 1.84
CA GLY A 64 29.98 -5.65 1.92
C GLY A 64 29.11 -5.81 3.18
N GLU A 65 28.76 -4.71 3.86
CA GLU A 65 27.87 -4.74 5.02
C GLU A 65 26.42 -4.51 4.59
N PHE A 66 25.57 -5.49 4.87
CA PHE A 66 24.15 -5.40 4.58
C PHE A 66 23.36 -5.59 5.87
N GLY A 67 22.58 -4.57 6.23
CA GLY A 67 21.70 -4.57 7.38
C GLY A 67 20.32 -4.12 6.97
N ILE A 68 19.31 -4.97 7.21
CA ILE A 68 17.94 -4.69 6.77
C ILE A 68 17.02 -4.17 7.88
N LEU A 69 17.52 -4.11 9.12
CA LEU A 69 16.71 -3.71 10.28
C LEU A 69 16.05 -2.32 10.09
N PRO A 70 16.73 -1.27 9.58
CA PRO A 70 16.11 0.04 9.39
C PRO A 70 15.00 0.02 8.33
N PHE A 71 15.08 -0.86 7.32
CA PHE A 71 14.03 -1.00 6.31
C PHE A 71 12.79 -1.68 6.90
N ILE A 72 12.97 -2.72 7.71
CA ILE A 72 11.86 -3.40 8.40
C ILE A 72 11.19 -2.43 9.38
N VAL A 73 11.97 -1.85 10.29
CA VAL A 73 11.45 -0.94 11.32
C VAL A 73 10.84 0.31 10.67
N GLY A 74 11.51 0.88 9.67
CA GLY A 74 11.02 2.03 8.93
C GLY A 74 9.65 1.76 8.29
N THR A 75 9.52 0.62 7.60
CA THR A 75 8.25 0.24 6.93
C THR A 75 7.13 0.00 7.94
N LEU A 76 7.40 -0.74 9.01
CA LEU A 76 6.40 -1.01 10.05
C LEU A 76 5.97 0.28 10.75
N LEU A 77 6.93 1.13 11.11
CA LEU A 77 6.67 2.37 11.82
C LEU A 77 5.85 3.35 10.95
N THR A 78 6.27 3.58 9.70
CA THR A 78 5.54 4.50 8.82
C THR A 78 4.16 3.98 8.46
N SER A 79 4.01 2.68 8.20
CA SER A 79 2.72 2.06 7.90
C SER A 79 1.77 2.14 9.09
N PHE A 80 2.26 1.81 10.29
CA PHE A 80 1.47 1.89 11.52
C PHE A 80 0.98 3.32 11.77
N LEU A 81 1.89 4.30 11.75
CA LEU A 81 1.54 5.71 11.98
C LEU A 81 0.58 6.25 10.90
N ALA A 82 0.78 5.90 9.63
CA ALA A 82 -0.09 6.32 8.55
C ALA A 82 -1.52 5.78 8.72
N ILE A 83 -1.65 4.49 9.06
CA ILE A 83 -2.97 3.87 9.29
C ILE A 83 -3.63 4.47 10.53
N SER A 84 -2.90 4.65 11.63
CA SER A 84 -3.42 5.25 12.86
C SER A 84 -3.98 6.66 12.65
N LEU A 85 -3.37 7.45 11.76
CA LEU A 85 -3.86 8.78 11.40
C LEU A 85 -4.99 8.74 10.36
N THR A 86 -4.93 7.80 9.43
CA THR A 86 -5.91 7.69 8.34
C THR A 86 -7.27 7.27 8.84
N ILE A 87 -7.36 6.27 9.72
CA ILE A 87 -8.63 5.72 10.23
C ILE A 87 -9.57 6.81 10.80
N PRO A 88 -9.16 7.64 11.78
CA PRO A 88 -10.06 8.65 12.34
C PRO A 88 -10.43 9.74 11.32
N LEU A 89 -9.50 10.09 10.44
CA LEU A 89 -9.70 11.11 9.41
C LEU A 89 -10.70 10.63 8.35
N SER A 90 -10.51 9.44 7.81
CA SER A 90 -11.37 8.86 6.78
C SER A 90 -12.77 8.60 7.33
N LEU A 91 -12.88 8.09 8.57
CA LEU A 91 -14.18 7.86 9.20
C LEU A 91 -14.96 9.18 9.37
N SER A 92 -14.27 10.25 9.77
CA SER A 92 -14.88 11.58 9.93
C SER A 92 -15.40 12.11 8.59
N ILE A 93 -14.61 11.97 7.51
CA ILE A 93 -15.01 12.36 6.15
C ILE A 93 -16.20 11.51 5.66
N ALA A 94 -16.12 10.19 5.83
CA ALA A 94 -17.16 9.25 5.42
C ALA A 94 -18.49 9.55 6.12
N LEU A 95 -18.49 9.78 7.43
CA LEU A 95 -19.69 10.13 8.18
C LEU A 95 -20.30 11.46 7.71
N VAL A 96 -19.48 12.50 7.52
CA VAL A 96 -19.96 13.80 7.03
C VAL A 96 -20.57 13.68 5.63
N LEU A 97 -19.96 12.92 4.72
CA LEU A 97 -20.43 12.77 3.35
C LEU A 97 -21.64 11.84 3.21
N SER A 98 -21.76 10.82 4.08
CA SER A 98 -22.85 9.83 4.00
C SER A 98 -24.08 10.23 4.79
N GLU A 99 -23.90 10.84 5.97
CA GLU A 99 -25.00 11.16 6.88
C GLU A 99 -25.38 12.63 6.82
N TYR A 100 -24.41 13.53 7.04
CA TYR A 100 -24.70 14.96 7.18
C TYR A 100 -24.95 15.68 5.86
N LEU A 101 -24.27 15.25 4.79
CA LEU A 101 -24.30 15.90 3.47
C LEU A 101 -24.95 15.02 2.39
N ARG A 102 -25.72 14.00 2.78
CA ARG A 102 -26.25 12.94 1.91
C ARG A 102 -26.78 13.41 0.55
N ASP A 103 -27.59 14.48 0.55
CA ASP A 103 -28.25 15.01 -0.67
C ASP A 103 -27.65 16.34 -1.15
N SER A 104 -26.48 16.72 -0.64
CA SER A 104 -25.81 17.95 -1.02
C SER A 104 -25.01 17.77 -2.31
N LYS A 105 -25.12 18.74 -3.22
CA LYS A 105 -24.23 18.85 -4.40
C LYS A 105 -22.76 18.88 -4.01
N ILE A 106 -22.47 19.40 -2.80
CA ILE A 106 -21.11 19.44 -2.24
C ILE A 106 -20.60 18.02 -1.96
N ALA A 107 -21.44 17.13 -1.43
CA ALA A 107 -21.05 15.74 -1.21
C ALA A 107 -20.76 15.01 -2.52
N ALA A 108 -21.57 15.23 -3.56
CA ALA A 108 -21.32 14.65 -4.88
C ALA A 108 -19.98 15.14 -5.47
N PHE A 109 -19.69 16.44 -5.37
CA PHE A 109 -18.41 17.00 -5.83
C PHE A 109 -17.21 16.46 -5.03
N LEU A 110 -17.30 16.41 -3.69
CA LEU A 110 -16.24 15.90 -2.84
C LEU A 110 -15.98 14.40 -3.06
N LYS A 111 -17.04 13.58 -3.19
CA LYS A 111 -16.90 12.16 -3.54
C LYS A 111 -16.20 11.98 -4.88
N GLY A 112 -16.60 12.74 -5.91
CA GLY A 112 -15.89 12.74 -7.19
C GLY A 112 -14.41 13.13 -7.05
N GLY A 113 -14.09 14.13 -6.24
CA GLY A 113 -12.70 14.49 -5.93
C GLY A 113 -11.91 13.36 -5.24
N ILE A 114 -12.54 12.65 -4.32
CA ILE A 114 -11.94 11.50 -3.62
C ILE A 114 -11.70 10.34 -4.58
N GLU A 115 -12.65 10.02 -5.46
CA GLU A 115 -12.49 9.01 -6.50
C GLU A 115 -11.34 9.37 -7.46
N LEU A 116 -11.21 10.66 -7.82
CA LEU A 116 -10.10 11.14 -8.63
C LEU A 116 -8.76 11.00 -7.91
N LEU A 117 -8.70 11.30 -6.60
CA LEU A 117 -7.49 11.09 -5.79
C LEU A 117 -7.12 9.60 -5.73
N ALA A 118 -8.09 8.71 -5.54
CA ALA A 118 -7.87 7.26 -5.55
C ALA A 118 -7.32 6.77 -6.91
N GLY A 119 -7.66 7.44 -8.02
CA GLY A 119 -7.16 7.12 -9.35
C GLY A 119 -5.72 7.56 -9.63
N ILE A 120 -5.09 8.37 -8.77
CA ILE A 120 -3.73 8.86 -9.00
C ILE A 120 -2.71 7.72 -8.81
N PRO A 121 -1.79 7.49 -9.76
CA PRO A 121 -0.74 6.48 -9.61
C PRO A 121 0.16 6.77 -8.40
N SER A 122 0.54 5.73 -7.66
CA SER A 122 1.38 5.86 -6.46
C SER A 122 2.73 6.54 -6.72
N VAL A 123 3.31 6.36 -7.92
CA VAL A 123 4.56 7.02 -8.33
C VAL A 123 4.43 8.55 -8.33
N VAL A 124 3.26 9.08 -8.69
CA VAL A 124 3.00 10.54 -8.69
C VAL A 124 3.01 11.08 -7.27
N TYR A 125 2.37 10.39 -6.32
CA TYR A 125 2.44 10.77 -4.91
C TYR A 125 3.87 10.73 -4.36
N GLY A 126 4.65 9.73 -4.75
CA GLY A 126 6.07 9.62 -4.37
C GLY A 126 6.90 10.79 -4.89
N LEU A 127 6.74 11.13 -6.18
CA LEU A 127 7.45 12.27 -6.78
C LEU A 127 7.01 13.59 -6.15
N TRP A 128 5.70 13.84 -6.02
CA TRP A 128 5.17 15.01 -5.34
C TRP A 128 5.70 15.15 -3.91
N GLY A 129 5.78 14.04 -3.18
CA GLY A 129 6.37 14.00 -1.84
C GLY A 129 7.82 14.47 -1.84
N LEU A 130 8.64 14.02 -2.80
CA LEU A 130 10.05 14.40 -2.90
C LEU A 130 10.24 15.85 -3.38
N THR A 131 9.43 16.33 -4.33
CA THR A 131 9.64 17.64 -4.96
C THR A 131 8.97 18.79 -4.21
N TYR A 132 7.86 18.54 -3.51
CA TYR A 132 7.10 19.57 -2.81
C TYR A 132 7.11 19.35 -1.30
N LEU A 133 6.73 18.16 -0.82
CA LEU A 133 6.53 17.94 0.61
C LEU A 133 7.85 17.93 1.39
N VAL A 134 8.90 17.29 0.85
CA VAL A 134 10.24 17.26 1.47
C VAL A 134 10.76 18.69 1.70
N PRO A 135 10.81 19.60 0.70
CA PRO A 135 11.19 21.00 0.94
C PRO A 135 10.36 21.70 2.02
N VAL A 136 9.04 21.56 1.99
CA VAL A 136 8.16 22.15 3.02
C VAL A 136 8.51 21.64 4.42
N VAL A 137 8.70 20.34 4.57
CA VAL A 137 9.08 19.74 5.86
C VAL A 137 10.47 20.22 6.31
N ARG A 138 11.40 20.48 5.38
CA ARG A 138 12.72 21.07 5.71
C ARG A 138 12.56 22.47 6.26
N GLU A 139 11.78 23.33 5.62
CA GLU A 139 11.55 24.71 6.07
C GLU A 139 10.91 24.73 7.47
N VAL A 140 9.89 23.89 7.69
CA VAL A 140 9.27 23.74 9.02
C VAL A 140 10.29 23.27 10.06
N ALA A 141 11.17 22.32 9.71
CA ALA A 141 12.22 21.86 10.62
C ALA A 141 13.22 22.98 10.98
N ILE A 142 13.58 23.83 10.03
CA ILE A 142 14.46 25.01 10.28
C ILE A 142 13.78 25.98 11.25
N LEU A 143 12.50 26.30 11.01
CA LEU A 143 11.72 27.20 11.89
C LEU A 143 11.64 26.67 13.33
N LEU A 144 11.62 25.34 13.50
CA LEU A 144 11.60 24.67 14.80
C LEU A 144 13.01 24.43 15.40
N ASN A 145 14.08 24.98 14.81
CA ASN A 145 15.47 24.74 15.19
C ASN A 145 15.84 23.24 15.26
N LYS A 146 15.33 22.44 14.31
CA LYS A 146 15.64 21.01 14.14
C LYS A 146 16.46 20.78 12.89
N THR A 147 17.09 19.61 12.80
CA THR A 147 17.89 19.21 11.65
C THR A 147 17.00 19.05 10.39
N PRO A 148 17.30 19.77 9.29
CA PRO A 148 16.40 19.87 8.15
C PRO A 148 16.63 18.73 7.14
N TYR A 149 16.45 17.47 7.58
CA TYR A 149 16.57 16.33 6.68
C TYR A 149 15.51 16.36 5.56
N GLY A 150 14.26 16.66 5.93
CA GLY A 150 13.10 16.66 5.04
C GLY A 150 12.65 15.27 4.59
N VAL A 151 13.59 14.37 4.30
CA VAL A 151 13.32 12.95 4.08
C VAL A 151 13.35 12.23 5.43
N GLY A 152 12.27 11.52 5.77
CA GLY A 152 12.16 10.84 7.05
C GLY A 152 10.76 10.30 7.32
N VAL A 153 10.55 9.83 8.56
CA VAL A 153 9.29 9.20 8.99
C VAL A 153 8.11 10.15 8.82
N LEU A 154 8.24 11.41 9.26
CA LEU A 154 7.15 12.40 9.17
C LEU A 154 6.64 12.57 7.73
N THR A 155 7.55 12.89 6.80
CA THR A 155 7.21 13.09 5.40
C THR A 155 6.62 11.84 4.76
N SER A 156 7.19 10.67 5.07
CA SER A 156 6.68 9.39 4.58
C SER A 156 5.24 9.13 5.07
N VAL A 157 4.98 9.37 6.35
CA VAL A 157 3.64 9.24 6.94
C VAL A 157 2.65 10.19 6.29
N LEU A 158 3.03 11.46 6.07
CA LEU A 158 2.15 12.44 5.43
C LEU A 158 1.79 12.05 3.99
N VAL A 159 2.76 11.59 3.19
CA VAL A 159 2.49 11.09 1.83
C VAL A 159 1.55 9.89 1.89
N LEU A 160 1.81 8.93 2.78
CA LEU A 160 0.98 7.73 2.92
C LEU A 160 -0.44 8.06 3.36
N VAL A 161 -0.64 9.00 4.29
CA VAL A 161 -1.99 9.43 4.71
C VAL A 161 -2.76 9.96 3.51
N VAL A 162 -2.18 10.88 2.73
CA VAL A 162 -2.84 11.42 1.52
C VAL A 162 -3.17 10.33 0.52
N MET A 163 -2.29 9.32 0.38
CA MET A 163 -2.49 8.20 -0.54
C MET A 163 -3.57 7.21 -0.06
N ILE A 164 -3.66 6.95 1.25
CA ILE A 164 -4.53 5.90 1.81
C ILE A 164 -5.95 6.42 2.07
N VAL A 165 -6.10 7.69 2.48
CA VAL A 165 -7.41 8.29 2.83
C VAL A 165 -8.51 8.03 1.78
N PRO A 166 -8.28 8.21 0.46
CA PRO A 166 -9.32 8.00 -0.53
C PRO A 166 -9.89 6.58 -0.61
N TYR A 167 -9.12 5.58 -0.16
CA TYR A 167 -9.56 4.18 -0.17
C TYR A 167 -10.37 3.80 1.07
N PHE A 168 -10.35 4.63 2.12
CA PHE A 168 -11.01 4.39 3.40
C PHE A 168 -12.26 5.24 3.61
N VAL A 169 -12.53 6.20 2.72
CA VAL A 169 -13.74 7.04 2.71
C VAL A 169 -14.83 6.36 1.88
#